data_AF-A0A6V7WRI0-F1
#
_entry.id   AF-A0A6V7WRI0-F1
#
_cell.length_a   1.000
_cell.length_b   1.000
_cell.length_c   1.000
_cell.angle_alpha   90.00
_cell.angle_beta   90.00
_cell.angle_gamma   90.00
#
_symmetry.space_group_name_H-M   'P 1'
#
loop_
_entity.id
_entity.type
_entity.pdbx_description
1 polymer ?
#
loop_
_entity_poly.entity_id
_entity_poly.type
_entity_poly.pdbx_seq_one_letter_code
_entity_poly.pdbx_strand_id
1 'polypeptide(L)'
;MINKRWHKYFLVDRLLCFGIAKSMPVFDKLTLSDQIAQLRQIRHLFTSFTNTYLAWELDSETWTRKDNVTPVLGIMNNSEYSHDEKLLKWADYSFTKSVVHFKRVALTSVEFALLIAIIFTKSGKNFNLE
;
A
#
# COMPACT_ATOMS: atom_id res chain seq x y z
N MET A 1 -24.66 5.33 1.70
CA MET A 1 -24.12 6.25 0.66
C MET A 1 -22.61 6.18 0.71
N ILE A 2 -21.94 5.54 -0.27
CA ILE A 2 -20.48 5.38 -0.22
C ILE A 2 -19.83 6.75 -0.38
N ASN A 3 -19.16 7.24 0.67
CA ASN A 3 -18.58 8.58 0.68
C ASN A 3 -17.49 8.69 -0.40
N LYS A 4 -17.69 9.62 -1.35
CA LYS A 4 -16.86 9.83 -2.55
C LYS A 4 -15.36 10.01 -2.25
N ARG A 5 -15.01 10.46 -1.04
CA ARG A 5 -13.60 10.62 -0.62
C ARG A 5 -12.87 9.29 -0.49
N TRP A 6 -13.53 8.23 0.00
CA TRP A 6 -12.93 6.90 0.13
C TRP A 6 -12.66 6.23 -1.22
N HIS A 7 -13.58 6.37 -2.17
CA HIS A 7 -13.37 5.87 -3.54
C HIS A 7 -12.14 6.52 -4.19
N LYS A 8 -11.98 7.84 -4.01
CA LYS A 8 -10.79 8.56 -4.48
C LYS A 8 -9.52 8.08 -3.79
N TYR A 9 -9.58 7.77 -2.49
CA TYR A 9 -8.44 7.19 -1.77
C TYR A 9 -7.99 5.88 -2.42
N PHE A 10 -8.90 4.91 -2.58
CA PHE A 10 -8.56 3.62 -3.16
C PHE A 10 -8.09 3.73 -4.60
N LEU A 11 -8.68 4.62 -5.40
CA LEU A 11 -8.23 4.83 -6.78
C LEU A 11 -6.81 5.37 -6.85
N VAL A 12 -6.49 6.40 -6.05
CA VAL A 12 -5.13 6.97 -6.01
C VAL A 12 -4.12 5.94 -5.53
N ASP A 13 -4.46 5.16 -4.51
CA ASP A 13 -3.61 4.10 -4.00
C ASP A 13 -3.32 3.02 -5.06
N ARG A 14 -4.33 2.64 -5.86
CA ARG A 14 -4.14 1.72 -6.99
C ARG A 14 -3.25 2.31 -8.09
N LEU A 15 -3.41 3.60 -8.40
CA LEU A 15 -2.58 4.30 -9.38
C LEU A 15 -1.12 4.41 -8.90
N LEU A 16 -0.90 4.63 -7.60
CA LEU A 16 0.43 4.64 -7.00
C LEU A 16 1.11 3.27 -7.16
N CYS A 17 0.41 2.18 -6.81
CA CYS A 17 0.92 0.82 -7.02
C CYS A 17 1.26 0.54 -8.49
N PHE A 18 0.42 0.99 -9.43
CA PHE A 18 0.69 0.87 -10.86
C PHE A 18 1.93 1.68 -11.28
N GLY A 19 2.06 2.93 -10.82
CA GLY A 19 3.21 3.78 -11.11
C GLY A 19 4.52 3.19 -10.59
N ILE A 20 4.51 2.64 -9.37
CA ILE A 20 5.68 1.94 -8.82
C ILE A 20 6.02 0.71 -9.66
N ALA A 21 5.04 -0.13 -10.02
CA ALA A 21 5.28 -1.30 -10.87
C ALA A 21 5.86 -0.90 -12.24
N LYS A 22 5.31 0.15 -12.86
CA LYS A 22 5.80 0.73 -14.13
C LYS A 22 7.25 1.21 -14.06
N SER A 23 7.73 1.64 -12.89
CA SER A 23 9.13 2.05 -12.71
C SER A 23 10.11 0.87 -12.72
N MET A 24 9.63 -0.38 -12.61
CA MET A 24 10.47 -1.57 -12.62
C MET A 24 10.85 -1.94 -14.06
N PRO A 25 12.15 -2.03 -14.42
CA PRO A 25 12.60 -2.32 -15.78
C PRO A 25 12.07 -3.64 -16.37
N VAL A 26 11.69 -4.59 -15.51
CA VAL A 26 11.17 -5.90 -15.92
C VAL A 26 9.66 -5.88 -16.16
N PHE A 27 8.91 -4.92 -15.61
CA PHE A 27 7.46 -4.92 -15.65
C PHE A 27 6.93 -4.73 -17.07
N ASP A 28 7.52 -3.80 -17.82
CA ASP A 28 7.13 -3.55 -19.21
C ASP A 28 7.51 -4.70 -20.17
N LYS A 29 8.34 -5.65 -19.72
CA LYS A 29 8.69 -6.87 -20.47
C LYS A 29 7.71 -8.02 -20.24
N LEU A 30 6.84 -7.91 -19.24
CA LEU A 30 5.84 -8.93 -18.95
C LEU A 30 4.67 -8.81 -19.94
N THR A 31 4.04 -9.94 -20.25
CA THR A 31 2.76 -9.95 -20.97
C THR A 31 1.71 -9.17 -20.19
N LEU A 32 0.68 -8.63 -20.85
CA LEU A 32 -0.40 -7.92 -20.17
C LEU A 32 -1.07 -8.78 -19.09
N SER A 33 -1.21 -10.08 -19.33
CA SER A 33 -1.75 -11.04 -18.36
C SER A 33 -0.86 -11.12 -17.12
N ASP A 34 0.45 -11.24 -17.31
CA ASP A 34 1.41 -11.32 -16.21
C ASP A 34 1.54 -9.99 -15.45
N GLN A 35 1.48 -8.86 -16.15
CA GLN A 35 1.42 -7.53 -15.52
C GLN A 35 0.21 -7.43 -14.57
N ILE A 36 -0.97 -7.86 -15.04
CA ILE A 36 -2.20 -7.85 -14.22
C ILE A 36 -2.08 -8.83 -13.05
N ALA A 37 -1.57 -10.05 -13.28
CA ALA A 37 -1.39 -11.06 -12.24
C ALA A 37 -0.44 -10.55 -11.15
N GLN A 38 0.70 -10.00 -11.55
CA GLN A 38 1.71 -9.42 -10.69
C GLN A 38 1.12 -8.26 -9.86
N LEU A 39 0.44 -7.31 -10.50
CA LEU A 39 -0.22 -6.20 -9.81
C LEU A 39 -1.24 -6.71 -8.79
N ARG A 40 -2.07 -7.69 -9.13
CA ARG A 40 -3.06 -8.27 -8.20
C ARG A 40 -2.41 -8.87 -6.96
N GLN A 41 -1.24 -9.47 -7.12
CA GLN A 41 -0.50 -10.11 -6.04
C GLN A 41 0.17 -9.10 -5.12
N ILE A 42 0.85 -8.10 -5.68
CA ILE A 42 1.63 -7.14 -4.88
C ILE A 42 0.79 -6.00 -4.29
N ARG A 43 -0.41 -5.75 -4.82
CA ARG A 43 -1.20 -4.53 -4.53
C ARG A 43 -1.29 -4.20 -3.05
N HIS A 44 -1.62 -5.17 -2.20
CA HIS A 44 -1.89 -4.91 -0.79
C HIS A 44 -0.59 -4.66 -0.01
N LEU A 45 0.48 -5.36 -0.38
CA LEU A 45 1.78 -5.17 0.24
C LEU A 45 2.37 -3.83 -0.15
N PHE A 46 2.29 -3.44 -1.43
CA PHE A 46 2.72 -2.15 -1.93
C PHE A 46 1.95 -1.00 -1.29
N THR A 47 0.61 -1.09 -1.26
CA THR A 47 -0.24 -0.13 -0.55
C THR A 47 0.23 0.01 0.89
N SER A 48 0.40 -1.09 1.61
CA SER A 48 0.72 -1.05 3.02
C SER A 48 2.10 -0.47 3.31
N PHE A 49 3.10 -0.97 2.60
CA PHE A 49 4.48 -0.55 2.77
C PHE A 49 4.67 0.91 2.37
N THR A 50 4.08 1.35 1.25
CA THR A 50 4.21 2.71 0.74
C THR A 50 3.48 3.72 1.62
N ASN A 51 2.24 3.44 2.03
CA ASN A 51 1.53 4.37 2.91
C ASN A 51 2.17 4.46 4.30
N THR A 52 2.77 3.35 4.80
CA THR A 52 3.53 3.38 6.06
C THR A 52 4.79 4.23 5.94
N TYR A 53 5.55 4.07 4.86
CA TYR A 53 6.73 4.89 4.58
C TYR A 53 6.37 6.38 4.45
N LEU A 54 5.32 6.70 3.68
CA LEU A 54 4.85 8.08 3.52
C LEU A 54 4.34 8.69 4.82
N ALA A 55 3.61 7.92 5.63
CA ALA A 55 3.16 8.39 6.95
C ALA A 55 4.35 8.74 7.84
N TRP A 56 5.37 7.88 7.86
CA TRP A 56 6.61 8.12 8.60
C TRP A 56 7.38 9.36 8.10
N GLU A 57 7.60 9.49 6.79
CA GLU A 57 8.26 10.66 6.17
C GLU A 57 7.54 11.99 6.45
N LEU A 58 6.22 11.94 6.63
CA LEU A 58 5.39 13.10 6.97
C LEU A 58 5.23 13.32 8.49
N ASP A 59 5.95 12.55 9.31
CA ASP A 59 5.82 12.48 10.78
C ASP A 59 4.37 12.30 11.27
N SER A 60 3.58 11.54 10.51
CA SER A 60 2.22 11.15 10.87
C SER A 60 2.24 9.83 11.65
N GLU A 61 1.46 9.73 12.72
CA GLU A 61 1.36 8.50 13.53
C GLU A 61 0.52 7.39 12.87
N THR A 62 -0.30 7.77 11.90
CA THR A 62 -1.15 6.86 11.13
C THR A 62 -1.05 7.17 9.65
N TRP A 63 -1.60 6.32 8.80
CA TRP A 63 -1.74 6.62 7.38
C TRP A 63 -2.70 7.80 7.20
N THR A 64 -2.14 9.01 7.13
CA THR A 64 -2.88 10.24 6.88
C THR A 64 -2.33 10.85 5.60
N ARG A 65 -3.20 10.97 4.59
CA ARG A 65 -2.84 11.68 3.35
C ARG A 65 -2.82 13.18 3.59
N LYS A 66 -2.15 13.92 2.69
CA LYS A 66 -2.12 15.40 2.68
C LYS A 66 -3.50 16.07 2.63
N ASP A 67 -4.55 15.35 2.23
CA ASP A 67 -5.94 15.80 2.24
C ASP A 67 -6.70 15.44 3.53
N ASN A 68 -5.98 15.04 4.59
CA ASN A 68 -6.49 14.63 5.90
C ASN A 68 -7.44 13.41 5.85
N VAL A 69 -7.37 12.60 4.80
CA VAL A 69 -8.10 11.33 4.75
C VAL A 69 -7.30 10.26 5.48
N THR A 70 -7.91 9.73 6.55
CA THR A 70 -7.34 8.65 7.36
C THR A 70 -8.17 7.36 7.19
N PRO A 71 -7.63 6.30 6.54
CA PRO A 71 -8.36 5.05 6.29
C PRO A 71 -8.91 4.38 7.54
N VAL A 72 -8.18 4.43 8.68
CA VAL A 72 -8.64 3.83 9.93
C VAL A 72 -9.94 4.43 10.42
N LEU A 73 -10.09 5.76 10.31
CA LEU A 73 -11.33 6.46 10.67
C LEU A 73 -12.48 6.07 9.75
N GLY A 74 -12.19 5.74 8.48
CA GLY A 74 -13.20 5.25 7.54
C GLY A 74 -13.76 3.90 7.91
N ILE A 75 -12.93 3.00 8.43
CA ILE A 75 -13.36 1.68 8.91
C ILE A 75 -14.12 1.83 10.24
N MET A 76 -13.58 2.61 11.18
CA MET A 76 -14.19 2.82 12.49
C MET A 76 -15.57 3.51 12.40
N ASN A 77 -15.73 4.47 11.49
CA ASN A 77 -16.97 5.23 11.35
C ASN A 77 -18.01 4.55 10.44
N ASN A 78 -17.70 3.40 9.83
CA ASN A 78 -18.66 2.66 9.02
C ASN A 78 -19.41 1.65 9.89
N SER A 79 -20.72 1.83 10.05
CA SER A 79 -21.59 0.97 10.86
C SER A 79 -21.56 -0.51 10.47
N GLU A 80 -21.23 -0.81 9.21
CA GLU A 80 -21.08 -2.18 8.69
C GLU A 80 -19.84 -2.88 9.27
N TYR A 81 -18.79 -2.11 9.58
CA TYR A 81 -17.47 -2.64 9.97
C TYR A 81 -17.13 -2.35 11.44
N SER A 82 -17.85 -1.42 12.08
CA SER A 82 -17.62 -1.01 13.47
C SER A 82 -17.80 -2.13 14.50
N HIS A 83 -18.46 -3.23 14.12
CA HIS A 83 -18.70 -4.39 14.97
C HIS A 83 -17.75 -5.57 14.69
N ASP A 84 -16.94 -5.49 13.62
CA ASP A 84 -15.96 -6.53 13.29
C ASP A 84 -14.64 -6.25 14.02
N GLU A 85 -14.53 -6.79 15.23
CA GLU A 85 -13.35 -6.63 16.09
C GLU A 85 -12.06 -7.10 15.40
N LYS A 86 -12.14 -8.15 14.58
CA LYS A 86 -10.98 -8.67 13.85
C LYS A 86 -10.55 -7.65 12.80
N LEU A 87 -11.47 -7.14 12.00
CA LEU A 87 -11.17 -6.11 11.00
C LEU A 87 -10.59 -4.85 11.65
N LEU A 88 -11.16 -4.40 12.76
CA LEU A 88 -10.67 -3.24 13.51
C LEU A 88 -9.24 -3.45 14.05
N LYS A 89 -8.94 -4.63 14.59
CA LYS A 89 -7.60 -4.99 15.06
C LYS A 89 -6.58 -5.00 13.92
N TRP A 90 -6.96 -5.54 12.75
CA TRP A 90 -6.11 -5.54 11.56
C TRP A 90 -5.89 -4.12 11.01
N ALA A 91 -6.93 -3.29 11.04
CA ALA A 91 -6.87 -1.88 10.65
C ALA A 91 -5.93 -1.08 11.55
N ASP A 92 -6.08 -1.18 12.87
CA ASP A 92 -5.18 -0.54 13.84
C ASP A 92 -3.72 -0.96 13.63
N TYR A 93 -3.48 -2.27 13.45
CA TYR A 93 -2.14 -2.76 13.20
C TYR A 93 -1.54 -2.20 11.90
N SER A 94 -2.33 -2.23 10.82
CA SER A 94 -1.86 -1.83 9.48
C SER A 94 -1.69 -0.32 9.37
N PHE A 95 -2.60 0.47 9.91
CA PHE A 95 -2.62 1.92 9.72
C PHE A 95 -1.84 2.69 10.77
N THR A 96 -1.66 2.15 11.98
CA THR A 96 -1.05 2.87 13.11
C THR A 96 0.23 2.18 13.57
N LYS A 97 0.16 0.89 13.94
CA LYS A 97 1.33 0.20 14.54
C LYS A 97 2.46 -0.03 13.54
N SER A 98 2.14 -0.22 12.26
CA SER A 98 3.12 -0.35 11.18
C SER A 98 4.11 0.83 11.12
N VAL A 99 3.64 2.05 11.35
CA VAL A 99 4.45 3.29 11.27
C VAL A 99 5.51 3.32 12.36
N VAL A 100 5.21 2.79 13.54
CA VAL A 100 6.18 2.71 14.66
C VAL A 100 7.41 1.90 14.29
N HIS A 101 7.25 0.84 13.48
CA HIS A 101 8.39 0.05 13.02
C HIS A 101 9.30 0.86 12.08
N PHE A 102 8.71 1.69 11.22
CA PHE A 102 9.47 2.57 10.33
C PHE A 102 10.18 3.68 11.08
N LYS A 103 9.57 4.23 12.16
CA LYS A 103 10.24 5.18 13.07
C LYS A 103 11.52 4.60 13.70
N ARG A 104 11.56 3.29 13.96
CA ARG A 104 12.74 2.63 14.57
C ARG A 104 13.84 2.32 13.57
N VAL A 105 13.47 1.87 12.37
CA VAL A 105 14.44 1.49 11.33
C VAL A 105 14.98 2.73 10.62
N ALA A 106 14.14 3.77 10.45
CA ALA A 106 14.47 5.02 9.76
C ALA A 106 15.05 4.78 8.35
N LEU A 107 14.29 4.06 7.51
CA LEU A 107 14.71 3.72 6.16
C LEU A 107 14.98 4.96 5.33
N THR A 108 16.12 5.00 4.65
CA THR A 108 16.37 5.98 3.59
C THR A 108 15.47 5.72 2.38
N SER A 109 15.29 6.73 1.52
CA SER A 109 14.54 6.59 0.26
C SER A 109 15.13 5.53 -0.68
N VAL A 110 16.46 5.34 -0.63
CA VAL A 110 17.17 4.30 -1.41
C VAL A 110 16.83 2.90 -0.89
N GLU A 111 16.89 2.69 0.43
CA GLU A 111 16.54 1.39 1.04
C GLU A 111 15.07 1.05 0.84
N PHE A 112 14.18 2.04 0.92
CA PHE A 112 12.78 1.89 0.58
C PHE A 112 12.60 1.39 -0.86
N ALA A 113 13.26 2.03 -1.83
CA ALA A 113 13.18 1.63 -3.24
C ALA A 113 13.70 0.20 -3.47
N LEU A 114 14.79 -0.19 -2.80
CA LEU A 114 15.34 -1.55 -2.86
C LEU A 114 14.36 -2.59 -2.30
N LEU A 115 13.74 -2.32 -1.15
CA LEU A 115 12.76 -3.22 -0.55
C LEU A 115 11.51 -3.38 -1.45
N ILE A 116 11.05 -2.30 -2.07
CA ILE A 116 9.97 -2.34 -3.06
C ILE A 116 10.35 -3.23 -4.26
N ALA A 117 11.58 -3.12 -4.77
CA ALA A 117 12.06 -3.97 -5.86
C ALA A 117 12.18 -5.45 -5.44
N ILE A 118 12.61 -5.73 -4.22
CA ILE A 118 12.65 -7.10 -3.66
C ILE A 118 11.24 -7.68 -3.56
N ILE A 119 10.29 -6.92 -3.01
CA ILE A 119 8.89 -7.33 -2.93
C ILE A 119 8.34 -7.65 -4.32
N PHE A 120 8.61 -6.77 -5.29
CA PHE A 120 8.16 -6.95 -6.66
C PHE A 120 8.70 -8.26 -7.23
N THR A 121 10.02 -8.44 -7.21
CA THR A 121 10.68 -9.61 -7.81
C THR A 121 10.31 -10.92 -7.14
N LYS A 122 10.18 -10.95 -5.80
CA LYS A 122 9.80 -12.15 -5.04
C LYS A 122 8.33 -12.52 -5.18
N SER A 123 7.48 -11.57 -5.57
CA SER A 123 6.07 -11.85 -5.80
C SER A 123 5.82 -12.50 -7.16
N GLY A 124 6.77 -12.42 -8.09
CA GLY A 124 6.64 -13.09 -9.38
C GLY A 124 6.82 -14.60 -9.28
N LYS A 125 5.77 -15.37 -9.55
CA LYS A 125 5.94 -16.80 -9.86
C LYS A 125 6.46 -16.92 -11.29
N ASN A 126 7.62 -17.55 -11.48
CA ASN A 126 8.17 -18.05 -12.75
C ASN A 126 7.60 -17.34 -14.00
N PHE A 127 7.85 -16.04 -14.13
CA PHE A 127 7.41 -15.32 -15.32
C PHE A 127 8.22 -15.81 -16.51
N ASN A 128 7.53 -16.27 -17.55
CA ASN A 128 8.17 -16.50 -18.83
C ASN A 128 8.56 -15.13 -19.38
N LEU A 129 9.87 -14.86 -19.41
CA LEU A 129 10.41 -13.72 -20.12
C LEU A 129 10.40 -14.10 -21.60
N GLU A 130 9.55 -13.46 -22.39
CA GLU A 130 9.62 -13.50 -23.86
C GLU A 130 10.84 -12.72 -24.37
#